data_AF-A0A845R7G3-F1
#
_entry.id   AF-A0A845R7G3-F1
#
_cell.length_a   1.000
_cell.length_b   1.000
_cell.length_c   1.000
_cell.angle_alpha   90.00
_cell.angle_beta   90.00
_cell.angle_gamma   90.00
#
_symmetry.space_group_name_H-M   'P 1'
#
loop_
_entity.id
_entity.type
_entity.pdbx_description
1 polymer ?
#
loop_
_entity_poly.entity_id
_entity_poly.type
_entity_poly.pdbx_seq_one_letter_code
_entity_poly.pdbx_strand_id
1 'polypeptide(L)'
;MSERYSKLFALSENLYSAGAPVVIAAGALQKDNQSGKVFAQLKMRNIQDKVIKAATVKIAPFDTVGKPLGGTVDYQYLDLSAGRDTDFGQKTPVMLKEAATRSFAVSVLEVIFSDNSIWTAPDEAWEPLSAPVTPEKEFTDGELAKQYRAKYGADCKCIFKKEKDLWRCACGAVNHDSEKNCHSCQREAAALAALDMDELKADRDKRLAVEQKKAAEEKAAAAEQAKKTKKIAMIAAPIIVVAIVAAVLISNFVKAQQEEAARLDAYNAAVALVEARQYDEAIAAFTELGDYKDSAEQINETTYNQAVALLESENYDEAISIFTKLGNYKDSANQVEHAIDLQTEAALLNDYQTAIDLLNTEPGTKEYYEAVAESRQLLVSLNGYRDSNELLQNFYTDIICALTSNPKDNRYYQYDDEGKIIYDGVYTYNYHEDGTVDTFTISSTTYKAVSYDSEGRMLRAEAESYPFFYTYTYDENGRLISRNWDGVDTPEEVLYTYDDSGRITSSKRTNYMSLGYTIEHTSYYGYIDENGTVLSKGDSTYQIGWIYVPNAKR
;
A
#
# COMPACT_ATOMS: atom_id res chain seq x y z
N MET A 1 17.85 -8.90 -14.32
CA MET A 1 16.58 -8.84 -13.60
C MET A 1 15.61 -8.04 -14.46
N SER A 2 14.51 -8.63 -14.90
CA SER A 2 13.45 -7.88 -15.59
C SER A 2 12.62 -7.12 -14.55
N GLU A 3 12.29 -5.85 -14.81
CA GLU A 3 11.38 -5.07 -13.97
C GLU A 3 10.05 -5.83 -13.81
N ARG A 4 9.55 -5.98 -12.57
CA ARG A 4 8.29 -6.70 -12.28
C ARG A 4 7.09 -6.02 -12.92
N TYR A 5 7.07 -4.68 -12.92
CA TYR A 5 5.99 -3.88 -13.49
C TYR A 5 6.52 -2.97 -14.60
N SER A 6 5.75 -2.86 -15.68
CA SER A 6 6.01 -1.89 -16.75
C SER A 6 4.86 -0.89 -16.85
N LYS A 7 5.20 0.40 -16.85
CA LYS A 7 4.24 1.49 -17.07
C LYS A 7 3.87 1.55 -18.56
N LEU A 8 2.60 1.37 -18.86
CA LEU A 8 2.05 1.40 -20.23
C LEU A 8 1.52 2.79 -20.61
N PHE A 9 0.95 3.52 -19.65
CA PHE A 9 0.32 4.82 -19.87
C PHE A 9 0.27 5.64 -18.58
N ALA A 10 0.16 6.96 -18.70
CA ALA A 10 -0.15 7.86 -17.59
C ALA A 10 -1.21 8.89 -18.00
N LEU A 11 -2.10 9.18 -17.07
CA LEU A 11 -3.03 10.30 -17.17
C LEU A 11 -2.27 11.62 -17.10
N SER A 12 -2.92 12.68 -17.59
CA SER A 12 -2.52 14.04 -17.23
C SER A 12 -2.67 14.25 -15.72
N GLU A 13 -1.76 15.02 -15.13
CA GLU A 13 -1.81 15.30 -13.70
C GLU A 13 -2.97 16.24 -13.34
N ASN A 14 -3.47 16.10 -12.11
CA ASN A 14 -4.47 16.97 -11.52
C ASN A 14 -5.77 17.08 -12.33
N LEU A 15 -6.37 15.95 -12.71
CA LEU A 15 -7.70 15.96 -13.32
C LEU A 15 -8.76 16.38 -12.30
N TYR A 16 -9.67 17.26 -12.73
CA TYR A 16 -10.70 17.84 -11.89
C TYR A 16 -11.99 18.14 -12.67
N SER A 17 -13.11 17.88 -12.02
CA SER A 17 -14.47 18.24 -12.46
C SER A 17 -15.10 19.17 -11.42
N ALA A 18 -15.86 20.18 -11.85
CA ALA A 18 -16.29 21.25 -10.94
C ALA A 18 -17.18 20.71 -9.82
N GLY A 19 -16.98 21.22 -8.60
CA GLY A 19 -17.68 20.75 -7.41
C GLY A 19 -17.23 19.40 -6.88
N ALA A 20 -16.26 18.72 -7.54
CA ALA A 20 -15.73 17.47 -7.02
C ALA A 20 -14.97 17.70 -5.70
N PRO A 21 -15.11 16.82 -4.71
CA PRO A 21 -14.41 16.93 -3.44
C PRO A 21 -12.97 16.40 -3.51
N VAL A 22 -12.56 15.91 -4.68
CA VAL A 22 -11.25 15.30 -4.90
C VAL A 22 -10.62 15.77 -6.21
N VAL A 23 -9.30 15.75 -6.25
CA VAL A 23 -8.50 15.89 -7.48
C VAL A 23 -7.85 14.54 -7.77
N ILE A 24 -7.91 14.07 -9.02
CA ILE A 24 -7.10 12.91 -9.45
C ILE A 24 -5.70 13.44 -9.74
N ALA A 25 -4.85 13.42 -8.71
CA ALA A 25 -3.50 13.95 -8.77
C ALA A 25 -2.64 13.26 -9.84
N ALA A 26 -2.78 11.92 -9.96
CA ALA A 26 -2.12 11.14 -10.99
C ALA A 26 -2.85 9.82 -11.26
N GLY A 27 -2.58 9.20 -12.40
CA GLY A 27 -2.94 7.79 -12.61
C GLY A 27 -2.07 7.16 -13.68
N ALA A 28 -1.81 5.86 -13.53
CA ALA A 28 -0.95 5.10 -14.43
C ALA A 28 -1.57 3.74 -14.75
N LEU A 29 -1.39 3.31 -16.00
CA LEU A 29 -1.68 1.96 -16.43
C LEU A 29 -0.40 1.15 -16.32
N GLN A 30 -0.44 0.03 -15.63
CA GLN A 30 0.72 -0.82 -15.42
C GLN A 30 0.43 -2.24 -15.85
N LYS A 31 1.46 -2.91 -16.35
CA LYS A 31 1.47 -4.32 -16.67
C LYS A 31 2.37 -5.04 -15.69
N ASP A 32 1.87 -6.10 -15.08
CA ASP A 32 2.69 -7.08 -14.40
C ASP A 32 3.34 -7.99 -15.45
N ASN A 33 4.67 -7.97 -15.52
CA ASN A 33 5.43 -8.74 -16.51
C ASN A 33 5.47 -10.24 -16.19
N GLN A 34 5.12 -10.66 -14.97
CA GLN A 34 5.02 -12.06 -14.59
C GLN A 34 3.66 -12.64 -14.97
N SER A 35 2.57 -12.02 -14.52
CA SER A 35 1.21 -12.52 -14.77
C SER A 35 0.62 -12.09 -16.11
N GLY A 36 1.20 -11.07 -16.76
CA GLY A 36 0.65 -10.46 -17.98
C GLY A 36 -0.59 -9.59 -17.75
N LYS A 37 -1.09 -9.51 -16.51
CA LYS A 37 -2.26 -8.70 -16.13
C LYS A 37 -1.96 -7.22 -16.21
N VAL A 38 -3.00 -6.43 -16.48
CA VAL A 38 -2.94 -4.98 -16.57
C VAL A 38 -3.87 -4.36 -15.53
N PHE A 39 -3.40 -3.32 -14.84
CA PHE A 39 -4.17 -2.62 -13.82
C PHE A 39 -3.95 -1.11 -13.89
N ALA A 40 -4.96 -0.36 -13.47
CA ALA A 40 -4.87 1.08 -13.28
C ALA A 40 -4.53 1.37 -11.81
N GLN A 41 -3.58 2.27 -11.57
CA GLN A 41 -3.24 2.77 -10.24
C GLN A 41 -3.53 4.26 -10.22
N LEU A 42 -4.38 4.70 -9.29
CA LEU A 42 -4.88 6.07 -9.20
C LEU A 42 -4.39 6.70 -7.91
N LYS A 43 -4.00 7.97 -7.99
CA LYS A 43 -3.69 8.80 -6.83
C LYS A 43 -4.70 9.93 -6.79
N MET A 44 -5.57 9.92 -5.78
CA MET A 44 -6.60 10.95 -5.58
C MET A 44 -6.29 11.72 -4.31
N ARG A 45 -6.57 13.02 -4.30
CA ARG A 45 -6.38 13.91 -3.15
C ARG A 45 -7.72 14.44 -2.70
N ASN A 46 -8.00 14.35 -1.40
CA ASN A 46 -9.13 15.06 -0.81
C ASN A 46 -8.85 16.57 -0.78
N ILE A 47 -9.73 17.38 -1.36
CA ILE A 47 -9.63 18.86 -1.35
C ILE A 47 -10.73 19.52 -0.53
N GLN A 48 -11.44 18.75 0.29
CA GLN A 48 -12.47 19.21 1.23
C GLN A 48 -12.02 19.02 2.68
N ASP A 49 -12.60 19.80 3.59
CA ASP A 49 -12.31 19.67 5.02
C ASP A 49 -12.93 18.43 5.65
N LYS A 50 -13.97 17.88 5.01
CA LYS A 50 -14.61 16.64 5.45
C LYS A 50 -13.73 15.44 5.13
N VAL A 51 -13.56 14.56 6.13
CA VAL A 51 -12.85 13.28 5.94
C VAL A 51 -13.65 12.37 5.02
N ILE A 52 -13.02 11.86 3.97
CA ILE A 52 -13.58 10.89 3.03
C ILE A 52 -13.37 9.48 3.57
N LYS A 53 -14.46 8.69 3.60
CA LYS A 53 -14.44 7.27 4.01
C LYS A 53 -14.63 6.27 2.87
N ALA A 54 -15.20 6.69 1.75
CA ALA A 54 -15.25 5.88 0.55
C ALA A 54 -15.30 6.76 -0.71
N ALA A 55 -14.82 6.21 -1.83
CA ALA A 55 -14.92 6.86 -3.13
C ALA A 55 -15.09 5.81 -4.24
N THR A 56 -16.01 6.06 -5.16
CA THR A 56 -16.27 5.19 -6.31
C THR A 56 -15.75 5.83 -7.57
N VAL A 57 -14.93 5.11 -8.33
CA VAL A 57 -14.38 5.56 -9.61
C VAL A 57 -14.91 4.70 -10.75
N LYS A 58 -15.00 5.28 -11.94
CA LYS A 58 -15.28 4.60 -13.20
C LYS A 58 -14.11 4.74 -14.14
N ILE A 59 -13.61 3.61 -14.62
CA ILE A 59 -12.48 3.50 -15.54
C ILE A 59 -12.98 2.99 -16.89
N ALA A 60 -12.68 3.73 -17.95
CA ALA A 60 -12.96 3.35 -19.33
C ALA A 60 -11.66 2.93 -20.02
N PRO A 61 -11.45 1.64 -20.34
CA PRO A 61 -10.25 1.17 -21.03
C PRO A 61 -10.27 1.49 -22.53
N PHE A 62 -9.09 1.75 -23.11
CA PHE A 62 -8.91 1.96 -24.54
C PHE A 62 -7.72 1.14 -25.08
N ASP A 63 -7.80 0.76 -26.36
CA ASP A 63 -6.75 0.04 -27.07
C ASP A 63 -5.57 0.94 -27.53
N THR A 64 -4.67 0.39 -28.36
CA THR A 64 -3.50 1.12 -28.90
C THR A 64 -3.84 2.31 -29.79
N VAL A 65 -5.05 2.37 -30.35
CA VAL A 65 -5.49 3.43 -31.27
C VAL A 65 -6.53 4.35 -30.63
N GLY A 66 -6.77 4.20 -29.31
CA GLY A 66 -7.70 5.03 -28.54
C GLY A 66 -9.17 4.66 -28.73
N LYS A 67 -9.48 3.45 -29.22
CA LYS A 67 -10.87 2.97 -29.29
C LYS A 67 -11.27 2.34 -27.96
N PRO A 68 -12.52 2.53 -27.51
CA PRO A 68 -13.04 1.86 -26.31
C PRO A 68 -12.82 0.35 -26.42
N LEU A 69 -12.29 -0.24 -25.35
CA LEU A 69 -11.93 -1.65 -25.27
C LEU A 69 -12.67 -2.30 -24.11
N GLY A 70 -13.56 -3.24 -24.42
CA GLY A 70 -14.40 -3.89 -23.41
C GLY A 70 -15.43 -2.94 -22.80
N GLY A 71 -15.82 -3.22 -21.55
CA GLY A 71 -16.72 -2.38 -20.75
C GLY A 71 -15.98 -1.46 -19.77
N THR A 72 -16.71 -0.60 -19.07
CA THR A 72 -16.16 0.19 -17.97
C THR A 72 -15.97 -0.66 -16.71
N VAL A 73 -15.01 -0.27 -15.88
CA VAL A 73 -14.77 -0.86 -14.55
C VAL A 73 -15.14 0.18 -13.51
N ASP A 74 -16.16 -0.12 -12.72
CA ASP A 74 -16.49 0.66 -11.54
C ASP A 74 -15.76 0.02 -10.34
N TYR A 75 -15.06 0.84 -9.57
CA TYR A 75 -14.26 0.39 -8.43
C TYR A 75 -14.50 1.29 -7.22
N GLN A 76 -14.76 0.67 -6.07
CA GLN A 76 -15.03 1.38 -4.83
C GLN A 76 -13.83 1.23 -3.89
N TYR A 77 -13.25 2.37 -3.53
CA TYR A 77 -12.31 2.46 -2.42
C TYR A 77 -13.12 2.59 -1.13
N LEU A 78 -12.94 1.65 -0.21
CA LEU A 78 -13.62 1.57 1.08
C LEU A 78 -12.64 1.84 2.23
N ASP A 79 -13.19 2.00 3.44
CA ASP A 79 -12.45 2.11 4.70
C ASP A 79 -11.36 3.20 4.69
N LEU A 80 -11.62 4.29 3.97
CA LEU A 80 -10.72 5.42 3.89
C LEU A 80 -10.81 6.27 5.16
N SER A 81 -9.73 6.97 5.46
CA SER A 81 -9.71 8.06 6.45
C SER A 81 -8.94 9.26 5.89
N ALA A 82 -9.30 9.66 4.67
CA ALA A 82 -8.59 10.72 3.95
C ALA A 82 -9.09 12.10 4.39
N GLY A 83 -8.34 12.78 5.25
CA GLY A 83 -8.57 14.18 5.62
C GLY A 83 -8.16 15.15 4.50
N ARG A 84 -8.35 16.46 4.71
CA ARG A 84 -7.92 17.52 3.78
C ARG A 84 -6.48 17.31 3.33
N ASP A 85 -6.23 17.46 2.03
CA ASP A 85 -4.94 17.28 1.34
C ASP A 85 -4.31 15.89 1.41
N THR A 86 -4.99 14.90 2.01
CA THR A 86 -4.51 13.54 2.08
C THR A 86 -4.69 12.83 0.73
N ASP A 87 -3.64 12.14 0.30
CA ASP A 87 -3.64 11.32 -0.92
C ASP A 87 -4.07 9.88 -0.62
N PHE A 88 -4.96 9.31 -1.44
CA PHE A 88 -5.45 7.93 -1.33
C PHE A 88 -5.60 7.23 -2.69
N GLY A 89 -5.80 5.91 -2.66
CA GLY A 89 -5.95 5.04 -3.83
C GLY A 89 -4.63 4.53 -4.45
N GLN A 90 -3.51 5.23 -4.21
CA GLN A 90 -2.24 4.94 -4.88
C GLN A 90 -1.63 3.60 -4.51
N LYS A 91 -2.03 2.99 -3.40
CA LYS A 91 -1.55 1.66 -2.96
C LYS A 91 -2.44 0.51 -3.45
N THR A 92 -3.60 0.81 -4.04
CA THR A 92 -4.61 -0.20 -4.38
C THR A 92 -4.84 -0.24 -5.90
N PRO A 93 -4.35 -1.28 -6.59
CA PRO A 93 -4.50 -1.41 -8.03
C PRO A 93 -5.93 -1.81 -8.41
N VAL A 94 -6.48 -1.15 -9.43
CA VAL A 94 -7.76 -1.50 -10.04
C VAL A 94 -7.49 -2.42 -11.24
N MET A 95 -7.75 -3.71 -11.05
CA MET A 95 -7.51 -4.73 -12.08
C MET A 95 -8.44 -4.54 -13.28
N LEU A 96 -7.87 -4.53 -14.49
CA LEU A 96 -8.65 -4.42 -15.72
C LEU A 96 -8.81 -5.80 -16.37
N LYS A 97 -10.02 -6.09 -16.86
CA LYS A 97 -10.34 -7.37 -17.52
C LYS A 97 -9.54 -7.57 -18.81
N GLU A 98 -9.38 -6.48 -19.58
CA GLU A 98 -8.77 -6.52 -20.90
C GLU A 98 -7.25 -6.30 -20.83
N ALA A 99 -6.45 -7.38 -20.89
CA ALA A 99 -4.99 -7.30 -20.90
C ALA A 99 -4.41 -6.51 -22.11
N ALA A 100 -5.22 -6.31 -23.14
CA ALA A 100 -4.88 -5.49 -24.31
C ALA A 100 -5.04 -3.97 -24.07
N THR A 101 -5.48 -3.53 -22.88
CA THR A 101 -5.61 -2.11 -22.55
C THR A 101 -4.27 -1.38 -22.69
N ARG A 102 -4.29 -0.20 -23.31
CA ARG A 102 -3.10 0.64 -23.52
C ARG A 102 -3.27 2.08 -23.08
N SER A 103 -4.50 2.54 -22.88
CA SER A 103 -4.78 3.78 -22.15
C SER A 103 -6.13 3.65 -21.45
N PHE A 104 -6.45 4.59 -20.57
CA PHE A 104 -7.75 4.64 -19.93
C PHE A 104 -8.17 6.08 -19.64
N ALA A 105 -9.47 6.30 -19.52
CA ALA A 105 -10.05 7.50 -18.93
C ALA A 105 -10.64 7.15 -17.57
N VAL A 106 -10.73 8.12 -16.68
CA VAL A 106 -11.23 7.92 -15.32
C VAL A 106 -12.12 9.09 -14.89
N SER A 107 -13.14 8.78 -14.11
CA SER A 107 -13.99 9.74 -13.42
C SER A 107 -14.27 9.23 -12.01
N VAL A 108 -14.43 10.15 -11.05
CA VAL A 108 -14.98 9.80 -9.73
C VAL A 108 -16.48 9.98 -9.82
N LEU A 109 -17.24 8.94 -9.50
CA LEU A 109 -18.71 8.92 -9.56
C LEU A 109 -19.35 9.33 -8.25
N GLU A 110 -18.73 8.95 -7.13
CA GLU A 110 -19.31 9.13 -5.81
C GLU A 110 -18.20 9.28 -4.78
N VAL A 111 -18.42 10.14 -3.79
CA VAL A 111 -17.57 10.27 -2.60
C VAL A 111 -18.47 10.30 -1.37
N ILE A 112 -18.15 9.44 -0.41
CA ILE A 112 -18.88 9.31 0.87
C ILE A 112 -17.98 9.84 1.98
N PHE A 113 -18.50 10.80 2.74
CA PHE A 113 -17.79 11.40 3.86
C PHE A 113 -18.07 10.65 5.18
N SER A 114 -17.21 10.87 6.16
CA SER A 114 -17.33 10.32 7.53
C SER A 114 -18.66 10.67 8.21
N ASP A 115 -19.25 11.82 7.89
CA ASP A 115 -20.57 12.26 8.38
C ASP A 115 -21.76 11.64 7.63
N ASN A 116 -21.50 10.67 6.74
CA ASN A 116 -22.46 10.03 5.83
C ASN A 116 -23.07 10.95 4.76
N SER A 117 -22.60 12.20 4.60
CA SER A 117 -22.95 12.98 3.42
C SER A 117 -22.31 12.36 2.17
N ILE A 118 -23.01 12.45 1.05
CA ILE A 118 -22.61 11.86 -0.23
C ILE A 118 -22.52 12.97 -1.26
N TRP A 119 -21.40 13.01 -1.97
CA TRP A 119 -21.25 13.75 -3.20
C TRP A 119 -21.39 12.77 -4.37
N THR A 120 -22.20 13.13 -5.37
CA THR A 120 -22.37 12.36 -6.61
C THR A 120 -21.97 13.23 -7.77
N ALA A 121 -21.25 12.64 -8.72
CA ALA A 121 -20.70 13.37 -9.85
C ALA A 121 -21.79 13.94 -10.76
N PRO A 122 -21.67 15.22 -11.16
CA PRO A 122 -22.41 15.72 -12.31
C PRO A 122 -21.86 15.10 -13.60
N ASP A 123 -22.64 15.16 -14.68
CA ASP A 123 -22.23 14.70 -16.02
C ASP A 123 -21.26 15.70 -16.68
N GLU A 124 -20.17 16.01 -16.00
CA GLU A 124 -19.10 16.92 -16.42
C GLU A 124 -17.77 16.18 -16.62
N ALA A 125 -17.03 16.60 -17.63
CA ALA A 125 -15.75 16.01 -17.98
C ALA A 125 -14.66 16.32 -16.93
N TRP A 126 -13.82 15.31 -16.65
CA TRP A 126 -12.63 15.44 -15.82
C TRP A 126 -11.46 15.94 -16.68
N GLU A 127 -10.98 17.15 -16.40
CA GLU A 127 -9.96 17.82 -17.21
C GLU A 127 -8.78 18.22 -16.35
N PRO A 128 -7.55 18.27 -16.91
CA PRO A 128 -6.38 18.67 -16.15
C PRO A 128 -6.49 20.14 -15.72
N LEU A 129 -6.25 20.39 -14.44
CA LEU A 129 -6.01 21.73 -13.93
C LEU A 129 -4.71 22.28 -14.51
N SER A 130 -4.65 23.60 -14.66
CA SER A 130 -3.43 24.24 -15.11
C SER A 130 -2.27 24.06 -14.13
N ALA A 131 -1.08 23.85 -14.69
CA ALA A 131 0.14 23.73 -13.91
C ALA A 131 0.43 25.03 -13.13
N PRO A 132 0.88 24.96 -11.86
CA PRO A 132 1.26 26.13 -11.10
C PRO A 132 2.37 26.93 -11.80
N VAL A 133 2.18 28.25 -11.93
CA VAL A 133 3.21 29.15 -12.47
C VAL A 133 4.02 29.71 -11.31
N THR A 134 5.34 29.50 -11.32
CA THR A 134 6.24 30.02 -10.28
C THR A 134 6.45 31.53 -10.46
N PRO A 135 6.77 32.28 -9.38
CA PRO A 135 7.11 33.70 -9.49
C PRO A 135 8.24 33.98 -10.50
N GLU A 136 9.23 33.10 -10.61
CA GLU A 136 10.34 33.22 -11.55
C GLU A 136 9.90 33.07 -13.02
N LYS A 137 8.85 32.27 -13.26
CA LYS A 137 8.33 32.05 -14.61
C LYS A 137 7.38 33.16 -15.02
N GLU A 138 6.59 33.69 -14.08
CA GLU A 138 5.68 34.80 -14.33
C GLU A 138 6.44 36.13 -14.49
N PHE A 139 7.40 36.39 -13.60
CA PHE A 139 8.18 37.62 -13.61
C PHE A 139 9.52 37.38 -14.31
N THR A 140 9.71 38.00 -15.48
CA THR A 140 10.97 37.90 -16.24
C THR A 140 12.19 38.50 -15.52
N ASP A 141 11.98 39.20 -14.41
CA ASP A 141 13.01 39.82 -13.58
C ASP A 141 13.03 39.15 -12.19
N GLY A 142 14.17 38.56 -11.83
CA GLY A 142 14.36 37.89 -10.54
C GLY A 142 14.15 38.81 -9.33
N GLU A 143 14.33 40.12 -9.47
CA GLU A 143 14.06 41.08 -8.39
C GLU A 143 12.56 41.31 -8.15
N LEU A 144 11.72 41.15 -9.17
CA LEU A 144 10.26 41.17 -9.03
C LEU A 144 9.77 39.92 -8.28
N ALA A 145 10.34 38.75 -8.57
CA ALA A 145 10.03 37.52 -7.82
C ALA A 145 10.44 37.62 -6.35
N LYS A 146 11.60 38.22 -6.05
CA LYS A 146 12.01 38.53 -4.66
C LYS A 146 11.06 39.52 -4.00
N GLN A 147 10.65 40.57 -4.70
CA GLN A 147 9.70 41.55 -4.17
C GLN A 147 8.32 40.93 -3.89
N TYR A 148 7.85 40.04 -4.76
CA TYR A 148 6.61 39.28 -4.56
C TYR A 148 6.66 38.45 -3.27
N ARG A 149 7.77 37.73 -3.03
CA ARG A 149 7.97 36.99 -1.78
C ARG A 149 8.14 37.90 -0.57
N ALA A 150 8.72 39.08 -0.72
CA ALA A 150 8.77 40.06 0.36
C ALA A 150 7.37 40.60 0.72
N LYS A 151 6.49 40.80 -0.26
CA LYS A 151 5.12 41.31 -0.06
C LYS A 151 4.18 40.25 0.51
N TYR A 152 4.18 39.05 -0.07
CA TYR A 152 3.21 38.02 0.29
C TYR A 152 3.77 36.94 1.21
N GLY A 153 5.09 36.74 1.29
CA GLY A 153 5.77 35.80 2.19
C GLY A 153 6.76 34.89 1.46
N ALA A 154 7.80 34.45 2.19
CA ALA A 154 8.91 33.65 1.65
C ALA A 154 8.47 32.27 1.13
N ASP A 155 7.37 31.73 1.67
CA ASP A 155 6.75 30.45 1.30
C ASP A 155 5.94 30.49 -0.01
N CYS A 156 5.92 31.63 -0.73
CA CYS A 156 5.23 31.70 -2.01
C CYS A 156 5.93 30.85 -3.08
N LYS A 157 5.26 29.78 -3.50
CA LYS A 157 5.69 28.80 -4.52
C LYS A 157 5.14 29.11 -5.91
N CYS A 158 3.97 29.75 -5.99
CA CYS A 158 3.32 30.07 -7.26
C CYS A 158 2.55 31.40 -7.22
N ILE A 159 2.06 31.80 -8.40
CA ILE A 159 1.16 32.93 -8.57
C ILE A 159 -0.28 32.49 -8.33
N PHE A 160 -1.05 33.36 -7.68
CA PHE A 160 -2.47 33.16 -7.46
C PHE A 160 -3.20 32.92 -8.78
N LYS A 161 -4.07 31.91 -8.81
CA LYS A 161 -4.90 31.64 -9.98
C LYS A 161 -6.26 31.12 -9.54
N LYS A 162 -7.33 31.68 -10.11
CA LYS A 162 -8.68 31.13 -10.04
C LYS A 162 -8.96 30.31 -11.31
N GLU A 163 -9.54 29.13 -11.15
CA GLU A 163 -9.86 28.21 -12.25
C GLU A 163 -11.02 27.30 -11.83
N LYS A 164 -12.09 27.24 -12.63
CA LYS A 164 -13.37 26.59 -12.27
C LYS A 164 -13.90 27.16 -10.93
N ASP A 165 -14.36 26.31 -10.03
CA ASP A 165 -14.79 26.62 -8.65
C ASP A 165 -13.64 26.53 -7.63
N LEU A 166 -12.38 26.51 -8.11
CA LEU A 166 -11.19 26.46 -7.28
C LEU A 166 -10.35 27.73 -7.42
N TRP A 167 -9.52 27.97 -6.41
CA TRP A 167 -8.41 28.91 -6.48
C TRP A 167 -7.16 28.32 -5.85
N ARG A 168 -6.02 28.63 -6.46
CA ARG A 168 -4.70 28.22 -5.99
C ARG A 168 -4.04 29.38 -5.26
N CYS A 169 -3.70 29.15 -4.01
CA CYS A 169 -2.99 30.12 -3.18
C CYS A 169 -1.53 30.27 -3.65
N ALA A 170 -0.89 31.40 -3.33
CA ALA A 170 0.52 31.62 -3.57
C ALA A 170 1.45 30.57 -2.90
N CYS A 171 1.03 29.93 -1.80
CA CYS A 171 1.79 28.83 -1.17
C CYS A 171 1.70 27.51 -1.95
N GLY A 172 0.83 27.40 -2.96
CA GLY A 172 0.60 26.20 -3.77
C GLY A 172 -0.67 25.42 -3.45
N ALA A 173 -1.28 25.65 -2.27
CA ALA A 173 -2.49 24.96 -1.82
C ALA A 173 -3.71 25.26 -2.71
N VAL A 174 -4.56 24.25 -2.89
CA VAL A 174 -5.81 24.33 -3.66
C VAL A 174 -6.97 24.54 -2.69
N ASN A 175 -7.82 25.51 -3.00
CA ASN A 175 -8.95 25.90 -2.17
C ASN A 175 -10.20 26.01 -3.06
N HIS A 176 -11.37 25.79 -2.47
CA HIS A 176 -12.65 26.06 -3.08
C HIS A 176 -12.97 27.55 -3.03
N ASP A 177 -13.75 28.03 -3.99
CA ASP A 177 -14.18 29.43 -4.07
C ASP A 177 -15.02 29.91 -2.87
N SER A 178 -15.63 28.98 -2.14
CA SER A 178 -16.32 29.21 -0.88
C SER A 178 -15.36 29.52 0.28
N GLU A 179 -14.09 29.15 0.16
CA GLU A 179 -13.04 29.40 1.14
C GLU A 179 -12.47 30.81 0.95
N LYS A 180 -12.73 31.70 1.91
CA LYS A 180 -12.22 33.08 1.88
C LYS A 180 -10.69 33.15 2.08
N ASN A 181 -10.17 32.24 2.91
CA ASN A 181 -8.77 32.19 3.31
C ASN A 181 -8.18 30.84 2.91
N CYS A 182 -6.88 30.82 2.64
CA CYS A 182 -6.19 29.60 2.27
C CYS A 182 -6.19 28.65 3.47
N HIS A 183 -6.69 27.43 3.31
CA HIS A 183 -6.74 26.47 4.41
C HIS A 183 -5.32 26.17 4.98
N SER A 184 -4.28 26.28 4.15
CA SER A 184 -2.89 25.98 4.54
C SER A 184 -2.14 27.17 5.16
N CYS A 185 -2.13 28.34 4.50
CA CYS A 185 -1.33 29.50 4.96
C CYS A 185 -2.17 30.71 5.40
N GLN A 186 -3.50 30.57 5.43
CA GLN A 186 -4.47 31.55 5.92
C GLN A 186 -4.54 32.88 5.15
N ARG A 187 -3.80 33.03 4.05
CA ARG A 187 -3.88 34.22 3.17
C ARG A 187 -5.26 34.34 2.53
N GLU A 188 -5.77 35.56 2.48
CA GLU A 188 -7.07 35.85 1.88
C GLU A 188 -6.99 35.81 0.34
N ALA A 189 -7.94 35.12 -0.29
CA ALA A 189 -7.99 34.97 -1.75
C ALA A 189 -8.12 36.33 -2.46
N ALA A 190 -8.94 37.24 -1.92
CA ALA A 190 -9.14 38.57 -2.49
C ALA A 190 -7.86 39.42 -2.48
N ALA A 191 -7.05 39.33 -1.42
CA ALA A 191 -5.79 40.05 -1.32
C ALA A 191 -4.75 39.54 -2.34
N LEU A 192 -4.72 38.22 -2.57
CA LEU A 192 -3.86 37.61 -3.58
C LEU A 192 -4.33 37.90 -5.01
N ALA A 193 -5.65 37.93 -5.23
CA ALA A 193 -6.25 38.27 -6.52
C ALA A 193 -6.03 39.75 -6.91
N ALA A 194 -5.92 40.63 -5.92
CA ALA A 194 -5.70 42.07 -6.10
C ALA A 194 -4.22 42.44 -6.32
N LEU A 195 -3.41 41.53 -6.88
CA LEU A 195 -2.02 41.80 -7.20
C LEU A 195 -1.90 42.96 -8.20
N ASP A 196 -1.45 44.12 -7.70
CA ASP A 196 -1.10 45.26 -8.54
C ASP A 196 0.36 45.17 -8.99
N MET A 197 0.54 44.96 -10.29
CA MET A 197 1.86 44.80 -10.91
C MET A 197 2.69 46.08 -10.94
N ASP A 198 2.05 47.26 -10.96
CA ASP A 198 2.76 48.53 -11.00
C ASP A 198 3.17 48.95 -9.59
N GLU A 199 2.33 48.70 -8.58
CA GLU A 199 2.71 48.82 -7.18
C GLU A 199 3.89 47.90 -6.84
N LEU A 200 3.86 46.64 -7.30
CA LEU A 200 4.94 45.68 -7.05
C LEU A 200 6.28 46.12 -7.66
N LYS A 201 6.26 46.71 -8.87
CA LYS A 201 7.45 47.29 -9.50
C LYS A 201 7.97 48.51 -8.74
N ALA A 202 7.08 49.41 -8.31
CA ALA A 202 7.45 50.57 -7.52
C ALA A 202 8.11 50.17 -6.18
N ASP A 203 7.58 49.16 -5.51
CA ASP A 203 8.16 48.62 -4.27
C ASP A 203 9.53 47.98 -4.51
N ARG A 204 9.71 47.23 -5.62
CA ARG A 204 11.01 46.69 -6.03
C ARG A 204 12.02 47.82 -6.23
N ASP A 205 11.66 48.85 -7.00
CA ASP A 205 12.57 49.95 -7.33
C ASP A 205 12.98 50.73 -6.06
N LYS A 206 12.03 50.93 -5.14
CA LYS A 206 12.30 51.53 -3.83
C LYS A 206 13.24 50.67 -2.98
N ARG A 207 13.02 49.35 -2.92
CA ARG A 207 13.91 48.40 -2.23
C ARG A 207 15.33 48.45 -2.79
N LEU A 208 15.47 48.36 -4.12
CA LEU A 208 16.76 48.40 -4.80
C LEU A 208 17.49 49.74 -4.57
N ALA A 209 16.78 50.86 -4.57
CA ALA A 209 17.37 52.17 -4.27
C ALA A 209 17.92 52.25 -2.83
N VAL A 210 17.21 51.67 -1.86
CA VAL A 210 17.67 51.59 -0.45
C VAL A 210 18.89 50.68 -0.32
N GLU A 211 18.87 49.51 -0.95
CA GLU A 211 19.99 48.56 -0.96
C GLU A 211 21.25 49.18 -1.61
N GLN A 212 21.10 49.85 -2.75
CA GLN A 212 22.20 50.55 -3.42
C GLN A 212 22.76 51.68 -2.57
N LYS A 213 21.90 52.45 -1.89
CA LYS A 213 22.33 53.52 -0.98
C LYS A 213 23.12 52.95 0.20
N LYS A 214 22.63 51.89 0.86
CA LYS A 214 23.36 51.21 1.94
C LYS A 214 24.70 50.68 1.47
N ALA A 215 24.74 49.98 0.32
CA ALA A 215 25.98 49.46 -0.24
C ALA A 215 26.99 50.58 -0.59
N ALA A 216 26.51 51.75 -1.04
CA ALA A 216 27.36 52.91 -1.29
C ALA A 216 27.88 53.55 0.01
N GLU A 217 27.03 53.66 1.04
CA GLU A 217 27.41 54.15 2.37
C GLU A 217 28.42 53.21 3.05
N GLU A 218 28.23 51.90 2.97
CA GLU A 218 29.18 50.90 3.48
C GLU A 218 30.52 50.95 2.74
N LYS A 219 30.50 51.07 1.40
CA LYS A 219 31.73 51.26 0.60
C LYS A 219 32.44 52.58 0.95
N ALA A 220 31.68 53.65 1.18
CA ALA A 220 32.24 54.94 1.59
C ALA A 220 32.84 54.87 3.01
N ALA A 221 32.15 54.21 3.95
CA ALA A 221 32.64 53.99 5.31
C ALA A 221 33.90 53.11 5.32
N ALA A 222 33.94 52.03 4.53
CA ALA A 222 35.12 51.19 4.35
C ALA A 222 36.29 51.96 3.72
N ALA A 223 36.02 52.82 2.73
CA ALA A 223 37.04 53.68 2.12
C ALA A 223 37.55 54.77 3.08
N GLU A 224 36.70 55.31 3.96
CA GLU A 224 37.08 56.28 4.99
C GLU A 224 37.92 55.62 6.10
N GLN A 225 37.54 54.42 6.54
CA GLN A 225 38.35 53.60 7.44
C GLN A 225 39.72 53.30 6.82
N ALA A 226 39.78 52.90 5.55
CA ALA A 226 41.03 52.66 4.83
C ALA A 226 41.92 53.93 4.70
N LYS A 227 41.31 55.13 4.61
CA LYS A 227 42.04 56.41 4.60
C LYS A 227 42.57 56.81 5.99
N LYS A 228 41.84 56.50 7.07
CA LYS A 228 42.27 56.73 8.46
C LYS A 228 43.48 55.84 8.81
N THR A 229 43.50 54.60 8.33
CA THR A 229 44.65 53.68 8.47
C THR A 229 45.91 54.18 7.73
N LYS A 230 45.76 54.96 6.66
CA LYS A 230 46.87 55.56 5.90
C LYS A 230 47.52 56.80 6.54
N LYS A 231 46.89 57.44 7.55
CA LYS A 231 47.40 58.66 8.20
C LYS A 231 48.21 58.41 9.48
N ILE A 232 48.27 57.17 9.98
CA ILE A 232 49.04 56.80 11.19
C ILE A 232 50.39 56.18 10.77
N ALA A 233 51.13 56.86 9.91
CA ALA A 233 52.47 56.44 9.50
C ALA A 233 53.31 57.65 9.04
N MET A 234 53.71 58.54 9.96
CA MET A 234 54.88 59.40 9.76
C MET A 234 55.41 60.02 11.08
N ILE A 235 56.56 59.47 11.51
CA ILE A 235 57.73 60.10 12.19
C ILE A 235 57.62 60.48 13.68
N ALA A 236 58.27 59.70 14.56
CA ALA A 236 59.54 60.04 15.24
C ALA A 236 59.99 58.88 16.16
N ALA A 237 61.22 58.38 15.96
CA ALA A 237 61.85 57.33 16.78
C ALA A 237 62.05 57.80 18.24
N PRO A 238 61.86 56.95 19.27
CA PRO A 238 62.64 55.72 19.45
C PRO A 238 61.75 54.51 19.81
N ILE A 239 62.37 53.41 20.24
CA ILE A 239 61.77 52.16 20.74
C ILE A 239 61.58 51.04 19.69
N ILE A 240 62.71 50.51 19.22
CA ILE A 240 62.82 49.22 18.51
C ILE A 240 62.22 48.06 19.33
N VAL A 241 62.03 48.21 20.64
CA VAL A 241 61.40 47.19 21.51
C VAL A 241 59.86 47.24 21.48
N VAL A 242 59.23 48.41 21.30
CA VAL A 242 57.76 48.58 21.29
C VAL A 242 57.19 48.30 19.90
N ALA A 243 57.95 48.56 18.83
CA ALA A 243 57.54 48.18 17.47
C ALA A 243 57.56 46.65 17.26
N ILE A 244 58.51 45.92 17.86
CA ILE A 244 58.53 44.44 17.81
C ILE A 244 57.39 43.87 18.65
N VAL A 245 57.14 44.41 19.86
CA VAL A 245 56.01 43.99 20.71
C VAL A 245 54.68 44.31 20.03
N ALA A 246 54.50 45.49 19.44
CA ALA A 246 53.29 45.84 18.69
C ALA A 246 53.11 45.00 17.43
N ALA A 247 54.18 44.70 16.68
CA ALA A 247 54.11 43.82 15.51
C ALA A 247 53.79 42.36 15.89
N VAL A 248 54.31 41.85 17.00
CA VAL A 248 53.97 40.53 17.54
C VAL A 248 52.53 40.50 18.06
N LEU A 249 52.07 41.55 18.75
CA LEU A 249 50.68 41.67 19.21
C LEU A 249 49.69 41.81 18.05
N ILE A 250 50.01 42.58 17.01
CA ILE A 250 49.19 42.69 15.78
C ILE A 250 49.20 41.37 15.00
N SER A 251 50.35 40.69 14.88
CA SER A 251 50.44 39.39 14.20
C SER A 251 49.66 38.31 14.95
N ASN A 252 49.73 38.28 16.28
CA ASN A 252 48.94 37.37 17.11
C ASN A 252 47.45 37.70 17.07
N PHE A 253 47.07 38.99 17.00
CA PHE A 253 45.67 39.41 16.85
C PHE A 253 45.10 39.04 15.47
N VAL A 254 45.87 39.22 14.39
CA VAL A 254 45.46 38.83 13.03
C VAL A 254 45.35 37.30 12.93
N LYS A 255 46.28 36.53 13.52
CA LYS A 255 46.16 35.07 13.59
C LYS A 255 44.93 34.61 14.36
N ALA A 256 44.64 35.23 15.51
CA ALA A 256 43.44 34.93 16.30
C ALA A 256 42.14 35.27 15.53
N GLN A 257 42.11 36.39 14.80
CA GLN A 257 40.98 36.76 13.93
C GLN A 257 40.81 35.77 12.76
N GLN A 258 41.92 35.28 12.20
CA GLN A 258 41.91 34.34 11.08
C GLN A 258 41.51 32.91 11.51
N GLU A 259 41.95 32.47 12.70
CA GLU A 259 41.52 31.21 13.31
C GLU A 259 40.02 31.23 13.68
N GLU A 260 39.52 32.34 14.22
CA GLU A 260 38.09 32.52 14.51
C GLU A 260 37.24 32.48 13.23
N ALA A 261 37.67 33.16 12.16
CA ALA A 261 36.99 33.13 10.87
C ALA A 261 36.95 31.72 10.26
N ALA A 262 38.06 30.98 10.34
CA ALA A 262 38.11 29.60 9.85
C ALA A 262 37.19 28.65 10.64
N ARG A 263 37.12 28.78 11.97
CA ARG A 263 36.18 28.00 12.80
C ARG A 263 34.72 28.36 12.52
N LEU A 264 34.43 29.64 12.26
CA LEU A 264 33.11 30.10 11.86
C LEU A 264 32.68 29.50 10.51
N ASP A 265 33.57 29.51 9.51
CA ASP A 265 33.31 28.92 8.20
C ASP A 265 33.09 27.40 8.29
N ALA A 266 33.92 26.69 9.07
CA ALA A 266 33.77 25.27 9.32
C ALA A 266 32.45 24.95 10.07
N TYR A 267 32.05 25.79 11.03
CA TYR A 267 30.76 25.67 11.71
C TYR A 267 29.58 25.85 10.75
N ASN A 268 29.62 26.87 9.89
CA ASN A 268 28.55 27.10 8.91
C ASN A 268 28.49 25.96 7.87
N ALA A 269 29.63 25.38 7.51
CA ALA A 269 29.67 24.20 6.66
C ALA A 269 29.03 22.97 7.33
N ALA A 270 29.31 22.75 8.63
CA ALA A 270 28.66 21.69 9.40
C ALA A 270 27.13 21.86 9.47
N VAL A 271 26.64 23.09 9.69
CA VAL A 271 25.20 23.41 9.64
C VAL A 271 24.61 23.12 8.26
N ALA A 272 25.29 23.50 7.17
CA ALA A 272 24.83 23.22 5.81
C ALA A 272 24.74 21.72 5.52
N LEU A 273 25.61 20.88 6.10
CA LEU A 273 25.51 19.42 6.01
C LEU A 273 24.26 18.88 6.72
N VAL A 274 23.88 19.44 7.87
CA VAL A 274 22.61 19.09 8.55
C VAL A 274 21.40 19.43 7.67
N GLU A 275 21.39 20.63 7.08
CA GLU A 275 20.32 21.05 6.16
C GLU A 275 20.23 20.15 4.92
N ALA A 276 21.38 19.64 4.45
CA ALA A 276 21.46 18.66 3.37
C ALA A 276 21.15 17.22 3.81
N ARG A 277 20.80 16.99 5.09
CA ARG A 277 20.56 15.67 5.71
C ARG A 277 21.77 14.72 5.65
N GLN A 278 22.97 15.26 5.54
CA GLN A 278 24.24 14.54 5.61
C GLN A 278 24.70 14.43 7.07
N TYR A 279 23.98 13.61 7.83
CA TYR A 279 24.09 13.60 9.29
C TYR A 279 25.45 13.11 9.79
N ASP A 280 26.01 12.05 9.22
CA ASP A 280 27.30 11.49 9.64
C ASP A 280 28.44 12.49 9.39
N GLU A 281 28.44 13.15 8.23
CA GLU A 281 29.43 14.19 7.89
C GLU A 281 29.27 15.44 8.77
N ALA A 282 28.02 15.84 9.07
CA ALA A 282 27.75 16.95 9.97
C ALA A 282 28.23 16.67 11.40
N ILE A 283 27.95 15.47 11.93
CA ILE A 283 28.42 15.04 13.26
C ILE A 283 29.94 15.03 13.32
N ALA A 284 30.62 14.53 12.28
CA ALA A 284 32.07 14.56 12.20
C ALA A 284 32.63 15.99 12.19
N ALA A 285 32.02 16.89 11.40
CA ALA A 285 32.42 18.30 11.32
C ALA A 285 32.21 19.05 12.65
N PHE A 286 31.08 18.85 13.33
CA PHE A 286 30.86 19.42 14.67
C PHE A 286 31.80 18.82 15.72
N THR A 287 32.15 17.53 15.62
CA THR A 287 33.11 16.89 16.51
C THR A 287 34.51 17.52 16.38
N GLU A 288 34.95 17.83 15.15
CA GLU A 288 36.24 18.49 14.89
C GLU A 288 36.28 19.92 15.46
N LEU A 289 35.13 20.61 15.51
CA LEU A 289 35.02 21.95 16.07
C LEU A 289 35.14 22.00 17.60
N GLY A 290 34.95 20.87 18.29
CA GLY A 290 35.02 20.76 19.75
C GLY A 290 34.05 21.71 20.45
N ASP A 291 34.54 22.47 21.43
CA ASP A 291 33.74 23.45 22.20
C ASP A 291 33.49 24.78 21.46
N TYR A 292 33.64 24.81 20.12
CA TYR A 292 33.32 26.02 19.37
C TYR A 292 31.80 26.26 19.40
N LYS A 293 31.37 27.42 19.89
CA LYS A 293 29.95 27.78 20.00
C LYS A 293 29.15 26.67 20.71
N ASP A 294 28.12 26.14 20.06
CA ASP A 294 27.20 25.09 20.50
C ASP A 294 27.46 23.76 19.77
N SER A 295 28.62 23.55 19.13
CA SER A 295 28.91 22.34 18.35
C SER A 295 28.66 21.03 19.12
N ALA A 296 28.96 20.99 20.42
CA ALA A 296 28.67 19.81 21.26
C ALA A 296 27.15 19.53 21.41
N GLU A 297 26.32 20.58 21.46
CA GLU A 297 24.87 20.45 21.47
C GLU A 297 24.33 20.09 20.07
N GLN A 298 24.92 20.68 19.02
CA GLN A 298 24.59 20.38 17.63
C GLN A 298 24.87 18.92 17.26
N ILE A 299 25.86 18.26 17.85
CA ILE A 299 26.09 16.82 17.66
C ILE A 299 24.87 16.02 18.12
N ASN A 300 24.34 16.30 19.32
CA ASN A 300 23.17 15.60 19.83
C ASN A 300 21.91 15.93 19.02
N GLU A 301 21.73 17.19 18.63
CA GLU A 301 20.62 17.63 17.76
C GLU A 301 20.64 16.93 16.39
N THR A 302 21.82 16.89 15.76
CA THR A 302 22.02 16.25 14.45
C THR A 302 21.80 14.74 14.54
N THR A 303 22.34 14.11 15.59
CA THR A 303 22.16 12.67 15.84
C THR A 303 20.68 12.34 16.11
N TYR A 304 19.95 13.21 16.82
CA TYR A 304 18.51 13.07 17.02
C TYR A 304 17.75 13.15 15.69
N ASN A 305 18.06 14.15 14.86
CA ASN A 305 17.42 14.32 13.56
C ASN A 305 17.71 13.16 12.58
N GLN A 306 18.90 12.56 12.68
CA GLN A 306 19.23 11.32 11.96
C GLN A 306 18.31 10.16 12.38
N ALA A 307 18.12 9.95 13.69
CA ALA A 307 17.24 8.91 14.21
C ALA A 307 15.77 9.11 13.79
N VAL A 308 15.29 10.37 13.81
CA VAL A 308 13.96 10.73 13.30
C VAL A 308 13.84 10.41 11.82
N ALA A 309 14.82 10.77 10.99
CA ALA A 309 14.81 10.46 9.57
C ALA A 309 14.83 8.94 9.30
N LEU A 310 15.53 8.17 10.14
CA LEU A 310 15.52 6.71 10.08
C LEU A 310 14.13 6.14 10.37
N LEU A 311 13.41 6.67 11.38
CA LEU A 311 12.00 6.31 11.62
C LEU A 311 11.10 6.64 10.44
N GLU A 312 11.23 7.82 9.84
CA GLU A 312 10.45 8.20 8.64
C GLU A 312 10.70 7.24 7.45
N SER A 313 11.87 6.61 7.42
CA SER A 313 12.26 5.61 6.41
C SER A 313 12.00 4.16 6.83
N GLU A 314 11.30 3.94 7.96
CA GLU A 314 10.98 2.62 8.54
C GLU A 314 12.21 1.78 8.94
N ASN A 315 13.38 2.43 9.11
CA ASN A 315 14.61 1.81 9.60
C ASN A 315 14.65 1.79 11.13
N TYR A 316 13.75 1.02 11.74
CA TYR A 316 13.49 1.04 13.19
C TYR A 316 14.71 0.62 14.03
N ASP A 317 15.43 -0.43 13.65
CA ASP A 317 16.58 -0.94 14.43
C ASP A 317 17.68 0.12 14.59
N GLU A 318 18.01 0.82 13.50
CA GLU A 318 19.01 1.88 13.52
C GLU A 318 18.52 3.09 14.32
N ALA A 319 17.27 3.49 14.15
CA ALA A 319 16.67 4.57 14.92
C ALA A 319 16.66 4.28 16.43
N ILE A 320 16.23 3.08 16.85
CA ILE A 320 16.25 2.62 18.24
C ILE A 320 17.66 2.69 18.82
N SER A 321 18.66 2.21 18.06
CA SER A 321 20.06 2.25 18.47
C SER A 321 20.55 3.68 18.72
N ILE A 322 20.20 4.62 17.84
CA ILE A 322 20.60 6.02 17.97
C ILE A 322 19.86 6.71 19.13
N PHE A 323 18.53 6.59 19.23
CA PHE A 323 17.78 7.17 20.35
C PHE A 323 18.22 6.60 21.70
N THR A 324 18.55 5.31 21.77
CA THR A 324 19.09 4.69 22.99
C THR A 324 20.43 5.32 23.39
N LYS A 325 21.32 5.59 22.41
CA LYS A 325 22.60 6.28 22.67
C LYS A 325 22.42 7.72 23.15
N LEU A 326 21.39 8.40 22.66
CA LEU A 326 21.04 9.76 23.07
C LEU A 326 20.47 9.85 24.49
N GLY A 327 19.92 8.74 25.02
CA GLY A 327 19.46 8.65 26.40
C GLY A 327 18.39 9.70 26.75
N ASN A 328 18.72 10.63 27.64
CA ASN A 328 17.81 11.68 28.12
C ASN A 328 17.81 12.95 27.25
N TYR A 329 18.48 12.96 26.11
CA TYR A 329 18.44 14.10 25.20
C TYR A 329 17.06 14.20 24.56
N LYS A 330 16.38 15.35 24.75
CA LYS A 330 14.97 15.56 24.36
C LYS A 330 14.07 14.41 24.86
N ASP A 331 13.24 13.88 23.98
CA ASP A 331 12.32 12.76 24.20
C ASP A 331 12.84 11.44 23.63
N SER A 332 14.17 11.28 23.44
CA SER A 332 14.76 10.07 22.84
C SER A 332 14.31 8.77 23.51
N ALA A 333 14.17 8.74 24.84
CA ALA A 333 13.64 7.57 25.55
C ALA A 333 12.20 7.21 25.11
N ASN A 334 11.33 8.20 24.92
CA ASN A 334 9.96 7.98 24.41
C ASN A 334 9.99 7.58 22.93
N GLN A 335 10.94 8.10 22.15
CA GLN A 335 11.11 7.73 20.75
C GLN A 335 11.58 6.27 20.60
N VAL A 336 12.35 5.73 21.54
CA VAL A 336 12.68 4.29 21.58
C VAL A 336 11.40 3.46 21.73
N GLU A 337 10.54 3.78 22.70
CA GLU A 337 9.27 3.07 22.90
C GLU A 337 8.39 3.17 21.65
N HIS A 338 8.24 4.38 21.10
CA HIS A 338 7.47 4.60 19.87
C HIS A 338 8.00 3.81 18.67
N ALA A 339 9.33 3.75 18.49
CA ALA A 339 9.96 3.00 17.42
C ALA A 339 9.74 1.49 17.54
N ILE A 340 9.78 0.95 18.77
CA ILE A 340 9.49 -0.47 19.04
C ILE A 340 8.03 -0.79 18.73
N ASP A 341 7.10 0.09 19.10
CA ASP A 341 5.68 -0.09 18.80
C ASP A 341 5.43 -0.09 17.29
N LEU A 342 6.03 0.85 16.54
CA LEU A 342 5.94 0.89 15.08
C LEU A 342 6.57 -0.35 14.43
N GLN A 343 7.73 -0.79 14.91
CA GLN A 343 8.39 -2.01 14.43
C GLN A 343 7.52 -3.25 14.64
N THR A 344 6.90 -3.35 15.83
CA THR A 344 6.00 -4.46 16.17
C THR A 344 4.74 -4.43 15.31
N GLU A 345 4.12 -3.26 15.13
CA GLU A 345 2.95 -3.07 14.26
C GLU A 345 3.28 -3.44 12.81
N ALA A 346 4.44 -3.02 12.28
CA ALA A 346 4.87 -3.36 10.93
C ALA A 346 5.08 -4.86 10.74
N ALA A 347 5.66 -5.54 11.73
CA ALA A 347 5.84 -7.00 11.71
C ALA A 347 4.48 -7.73 11.73
N LEU A 348 3.57 -7.34 12.63
CA LEU A 348 2.22 -7.90 12.70
C LEU A 348 1.45 -7.68 11.40
N LEU A 349 1.55 -6.50 10.80
CA LEU A 349 0.92 -6.20 9.51
C LEU A 349 1.47 -7.06 8.38
N ASN A 350 2.79 -7.29 8.34
CA ASN A 350 3.42 -8.15 7.35
C ASN A 350 2.96 -9.61 7.48
N ASP A 351 2.91 -10.14 8.70
CA ASP A 351 2.47 -11.50 8.97
C ASP A 351 0.98 -11.68 8.64
N TYR A 352 0.16 -10.68 8.98
CA TYR A 352 -1.26 -10.63 8.60
C TYR A 352 -1.43 -10.64 7.07
N GLN A 353 -0.72 -9.77 6.35
CA GLN A 353 -0.80 -9.74 4.89
C GLN A 353 -0.36 -11.07 4.26
N THR A 354 0.71 -11.68 4.79
CA THR A 354 1.18 -12.99 4.35
C THR A 354 0.11 -14.07 4.54
N ALA A 355 -0.55 -14.08 5.70
CA ALA A 355 -1.62 -15.02 5.98
C ALA A 355 -2.79 -14.88 4.98
N ILE A 356 -3.17 -13.65 4.63
CA ILE A 356 -4.22 -13.37 3.63
C ILE A 356 -3.78 -13.79 2.22
N ASP A 357 -2.55 -13.49 1.83
CA ASP A 357 -2.01 -13.86 0.52
C ASP A 357 -2.01 -15.39 0.34
N LEU A 358 -1.66 -16.13 1.39
CA LEU A 358 -1.70 -17.60 1.41
C LEU A 358 -3.13 -18.14 1.24
N LEU A 359 -4.15 -17.50 1.82
CA LEU A 359 -5.56 -17.88 1.62
C LEU A 359 -6.06 -17.66 0.19
N ASN A 360 -5.39 -16.80 -0.57
CA ASN A 360 -5.71 -16.54 -1.98
C ASN A 360 -5.00 -17.50 -2.94
N THR A 361 -4.30 -18.53 -2.44
CA THR A 361 -3.69 -19.57 -3.27
C THR A 361 -4.76 -20.35 -4.05
N GLU A 362 -4.49 -20.70 -5.30
CA GLU A 362 -5.46 -21.41 -6.17
C GLU A 362 -5.81 -22.80 -5.61
N PRO A 363 -7.10 -23.09 -5.35
CA PRO A 363 -7.53 -24.36 -4.77
C PRO A 363 -7.16 -25.60 -5.59
N GLY A 364 -7.09 -26.75 -4.90
CA GLY A 364 -6.99 -28.07 -5.55
C GLY A 364 -5.59 -28.55 -5.88
N THR A 365 -4.57 -27.95 -5.28
CA THR A 365 -3.17 -28.35 -5.39
C THR A 365 -2.60 -28.72 -4.02
N LYS A 366 -1.39 -29.30 -4.00
CA LYS A 366 -0.67 -29.54 -2.74
C LYS A 366 -0.34 -28.21 -2.07
N GLU A 367 0.14 -27.28 -2.88
CA GLU A 367 0.59 -25.95 -2.49
C GLU A 367 -0.55 -25.15 -1.84
N TYR A 368 -1.78 -25.31 -2.32
CA TYR A 368 -2.96 -24.71 -1.69
C TYR A 368 -3.14 -25.16 -0.23
N TYR A 369 -3.12 -26.47 0.02
CA TYR A 369 -3.36 -26.98 1.37
C TYR A 369 -2.20 -26.70 2.32
N GLU A 370 -0.96 -26.67 1.81
CA GLU A 370 0.20 -26.19 2.57
C GLU A 370 0.04 -24.70 2.94
N ALA A 371 -0.40 -23.87 1.98
CA ALA A 371 -0.65 -22.45 2.21
C ALA A 371 -1.80 -22.20 3.21
N VAL A 372 -2.89 -22.95 3.14
CA VAL A 372 -4.00 -22.86 4.10
C VAL A 372 -3.53 -23.21 5.51
N ALA A 373 -2.75 -24.28 5.68
CA ALA A 373 -2.19 -24.66 6.97
C ALA A 373 -1.23 -23.59 7.53
N GLU A 374 -0.35 -23.05 6.69
CA GLU A 374 0.59 -21.98 7.06
C GLU A 374 -0.15 -20.68 7.43
N SER A 375 -1.15 -20.29 6.64
CA SER A 375 -2.00 -19.13 6.93
C SER A 375 -2.66 -19.26 8.30
N ARG A 376 -3.23 -20.43 8.61
CA ARG A 376 -3.84 -20.68 9.91
C ARG A 376 -2.85 -20.50 11.05
N GLN A 377 -1.61 -20.97 10.89
CA GLN A 377 -0.57 -20.81 11.91
C GLN A 377 -0.23 -19.33 12.15
N LEU A 378 -0.08 -18.55 11.08
CA LEU A 378 0.14 -17.10 11.18
C LEU A 378 -1.04 -16.39 11.85
N LEU A 379 -2.28 -16.71 11.49
CA LEU A 379 -3.47 -16.12 12.10
C LEU A 379 -3.57 -16.42 13.60
N VAL A 380 -3.13 -17.61 14.03
CA VAL A 380 -3.02 -17.96 15.46
C VAL A 380 -1.94 -17.12 16.15
N SER A 381 -0.75 -16.96 15.55
CA SER A 381 0.33 -16.18 16.17
C SER A 381 0.01 -14.68 16.26
N LEU A 382 -0.84 -14.17 15.37
CA LEU A 382 -1.32 -12.78 15.38
C LEU A 382 -2.24 -12.46 16.57
N ASN A 383 -2.78 -13.48 17.25
CA ASN A 383 -3.46 -13.32 18.55
C ASN A 383 -4.51 -12.19 18.61
N GLY A 384 -5.40 -12.13 17.61
CA GLY A 384 -6.46 -11.12 17.54
C GLY A 384 -6.04 -9.77 16.97
N TYR A 385 -4.84 -9.66 16.38
CA TYR A 385 -4.50 -8.52 15.54
C TYR A 385 -5.46 -8.47 14.34
N ARG A 386 -6.11 -7.31 14.16
CA ARG A 386 -7.20 -7.11 13.18
C ARG A 386 -8.33 -8.13 13.37
N ASP A 387 -8.79 -8.73 12.29
CA ASP A 387 -9.85 -9.74 12.21
C ASP A 387 -9.31 -11.18 12.21
N SER A 388 -8.05 -11.41 12.64
CA SER A 388 -7.45 -12.76 12.60
C SER A 388 -8.26 -13.82 13.36
N ASN A 389 -8.87 -13.44 14.49
CA ASN A 389 -9.74 -14.33 15.27
C ASN A 389 -11.05 -14.67 14.55
N GLU A 390 -11.57 -13.75 13.72
CA GLU A 390 -12.78 -13.97 12.92
C GLU A 390 -12.47 -14.92 11.76
N LEU A 391 -11.36 -14.69 11.06
CA LEU A 391 -10.87 -15.56 9.99
C LEU A 391 -10.61 -16.99 10.49
N LEU A 392 -10.05 -17.15 11.69
CA LEU A 392 -9.81 -18.46 12.30
C LEU A 392 -11.07 -19.30 12.49
N GLN A 393 -12.25 -18.68 12.60
CA GLN A 393 -13.51 -19.42 12.73
C GLN A 393 -13.95 -20.10 11.42
N ASN A 394 -13.29 -19.79 10.31
CA ASN A 394 -13.62 -20.32 8.99
C ASN A 394 -12.71 -21.49 8.58
N PHE A 395 -11.87 -22.00 9.49
CA PHE A 395 -11.00 -23.15 9.25
C PHE A 395 -11.57 -24.44 9.83
N TYR A 396 -11.62 -25.48 9.00
CA TYR A 396 -12.14 -26.80 9.36
C TYR A 396 -11.18 -27.87 8.86
N THR A 397 -11.22 -29.06 9.46
CA THR A 397 -10.45 -30.20 8.97
C THR A 397 -11.33 -31.10 8.12
N ASP A 398 -10.88 -31.44 6.92
CA ASP A 398 -11.54 -32.42 6.05
C ASP A 398 -10.50 -33.21 5.23
N ILE A 399 -10.95 -34.15 4.41
CA ILE A 399 -10.12 -34.91 3.49
C ILE A 399 -9.60 -33.96 2.41
N ILE A 400 -8.29 -33.73 2.38
CA ILE A 400 -7.67 -32.84 1.40
C ILE A 400 -7.05 -33.61 0.23
N CYS A 401 -6.74 -34.89 0.43
CA CYS A 401 -6.03 -35.68 -0.58
C CYS A 401 -6.30 -37.18 -0.45
N ALA A 402 -6.49 -37.84 -1.59
CA ALA A 402 -6.33 -39.28 -1.72
C ALA A 402 -4.88 -39.59 -2.14
N LEU A 403 -4.14 -40.26 -1.26
CA LEU A 403 -2.73 -40.59 -1.49
C LEU A 403 -2.61 -41.85 -2.34
N THR A 404 -1.58 -41.86 -3.17
CA THR A 404 -1.20 -43.03 -3.97
C THR A 404 0.24 -43.42 -3.70
N SER A 405 0.68 -44.57 -4.23
CA SER A 405 2.07 -45.03 -4.09
C SER A 405 3.07 -44.10 -4.79
N ASN A 406 2.64 -43.38 -5.82
CA ASN A 406 3.43 -42.39 -6.52
C ASN A 406 2.87 -40.98 -6.22
N PRO A 407 3.57 -40.13 -5.45
CA PRO A 407 3.05 -38.82 -5.04
C PRO A 407 2.57 -37.90 -6.17
N LYS A 408 3.03 -38.12 -7.42
CA LYS A 408 2.57 -37.38 -8.60
C LYS A 408 1.13 -37.71 -9.02
N ASP A 409 0.64 -38.87 -8.60
CA ASP A 409 -0.71 -39.36 -8.88
C ASP A 409 -1.65 -39.10 -7.69
N ASN A 410 -1.20 -38.34 -6.68
CA ASN A 410 -2.03 -37.88 -5.58
C ASN A 410 -3.16 -36.99 -6.11
N ARG A 411 -4.34 -37.15 -5.52
CA ARG A 411 -5.56 -36.48 -5.99
C ARG A 411 -6.07 -35.58 -4.89
N TYR A 412 -5.88 -34.29 -5.08
CA TYR A 412 -6.30 -33.26 -4.13
C TYR A 412 -7.78 -32.96 -4.30
N TYR A 413 -8.47 -32.91 -3.18
CA TYR A 413 -9.89 -32.60 -3.15
C TYR A 413 -10.04 -31.09 -3.36
N GLN A 414 -11.21 -30.64 -3.77
CA GLN A 414 -11.52 -29.23 -3.92
C GLN A 414 -12.86 -28.95 -3.27
N TYR A 415 -12.92 -27.81 -2.59
CA TYR A 415 -14.08 -27.33 -1.88
C TYR A 415 -14.43 -25.94 -2.37
N ASP A 416 -15.72 -25.61 -2.39
CA ASP A 416 -16.16 -24.23 -2.55
C ASP A 416 -16.03 -23.44 -1.24
N ASP A 417 -16.40 -22.17 -1.28
CA ASP A 417 -16.32 -21.23 -0.16
C ASP A 417 -17.35 -21.51 0.96
N GLU A 418 -18.36 -22.34 0.71
CA GLU A 418 -19.31 -22.85 1.69
C GLU A 418 -18.87 -24.19 2.30
N GLY A 419 -17.78 -24.79 1.80
CA GLY A 419 -17.24 -26.07 2.25
C GLY A 419 -17.85 -27.30 1.59
N LYS A 420 -18.57 -27.13 0.48
CA LYS A 420 -19.07 -28.27 -0.32
C LYS A 420 -17.97 -28.77 -1.23
N ILE A 421 -17.89 -30.09 -1.37
CA ILE A 421 -16.91 -30.73 -2.24
C ILE A 421 -17.26 -30.51 -3.72
N ILE A 422 -16.39 -29.86 -4.49
CA ILE A 422 -16.57 -29.68 -5.94
C ILE A 422 -15.74 -30.69 -6.74
N TYR A 423 -14.72 -31.30 -6.11
CA TYR A 423 -13.95 -32.40 -6.70
C TYR A 423 -13.38 -33.33 -5.61
N ASP A 424 -13.57 -34.65 -5.74
CA ASP A 424 -13.13 -35.65 -4.76
C ASP A 424 -11.99 -36.56 -5.26
N GLY A 425 -11.30 -36.12 -6.30
CA GLY A 425 -10.28 -36.92 -6.98
C GLY A 425 -10.83 -37.88 -8.06
N VAL A 426 -12.15 -38.03 -8.18
CA VAL A 426 -12.77 -38.88 -9.22
C VAL A 426 -13.95 -38.17 -9.87
N TYR A 427 -14.80 -37.56 -9.05
CA TYR A 427 -16.03 -36.91 -9.46
C TYR A 427 -15.90 -35.40 -9.30
N THR A 428 -16.41 -34.66 -10.27
CA THR A 428 -16.65 -33.22 -10.17
C THR A 428 -18.13 -32.99 -9.91
N TYR A 429 -18.46 -32.10 -8.97
CA TYR A 429 -19.83 -31.84 -8.51
C TYR A 429 -20.26 -30.42 -8.84
N ASN A 430 -21.52 -30.25 -9.24
CA ASN A 430 -22.19 -28.96 -9.36
C ASN A 430 -23.43 -28.95 -8.46
N TYR A 431 -23.76 -27.78 -7.94
CA TYR A 431 -24.83 -27.60 -6.96
C TYR A 431 -25.89 -26.62 -7.46
N HIS A 432 -27.13 -26.84 -7.03
CA HIS A 432 -28.19 -25.84 -7.10
C HIS A 432 -27.98 -24.71 -6.09
N GLU A 433 -28.68 -23.58 -6.26
CA GLU A 433 -28.63 -22.45 -5.31
C GLU A 433 -29.06 -22.84 -3.89
N ASP A 434 -29.91 -23.86 -3.74
CA ASP A 434 -30.34 -24.38 -2.44
C ASP A 434 -29.30 -25.30 -1.77
N GLY A 435 -28.19 -25.58 -2.46
CA GLY A 435 -27.08 -26.39 -1.99
C GLY A 435 -27.20 -27.88 -2.23
N THR A 436 -28.28 -28.35 -2.87
CA THR A 436 -28.39 -29.75 -3.29
C THR A 436 -27.53 -30.02 -4.53
N VAL A 437 -27.05 -31.26 -4.68
CA VAL A 437 -26.24 -31.66 -5.86
C VAL A 437 -27.14 -31.64 -7.10
N ASP A 438 -26.78 -30.86 -8.12
CA ASP A 438 -27.47 -30.85 -9.43
C ASP A 438 -26.92 -31.98 -10.31
N THR A 439 -25.61 -31.94 -10.54
CA THR A 439 -24.91 -32.90 -11.40
C THR A 439 -23.60 -33.32 -10.80
N PHE A 440 -23.15 -34.52 -11.16
CA PHE A 440 -21.77 -34.90 -10.99
C PHE A 440 -21.24 -35.59 -12.24
N THR A 441 -19.95 -35.39 -12.52
CA THR A 441 -19.30 -35.90 -13.72
C THR A 441 -18.17 -36.83 -13.33
N ILE A 442 -18.14 -38.00 -13.96
CA ILE A 442 -17.01 -38.94 -13.90
C ILE A 442 -16.50 -39.19 -15.33
N SER A 443 -15.21 -38.95 -15.55
CA SER A 443 -14.61 -39.00 -16.89
C SER A 443 -15.39 -38.12 -17.87
N SER A 444 -16.09 -38.71 -18.86
CA SER A 444 -16.91 -37.99 -19.84
C SER A 444 -18.41 -38.12 -19.62
N THR A 445 -18.84 -38.75 -18.53
CA THR A 445 -20.26 -39.03 -18.25
C THR A 445 -20.76 -38.16 -17.12
N THR A 446 -21.75 -37.33 -17.42
CA THR A 446 -22.50 -36.54 -16.44
C THR A 446 -23.73 -37.29 -15.99
N TYR A 447 -23.95 -37.29 -14.68
CA TYR A 447 -25.14 -37.79 -14.01
C TYR A 447 -25.88 -36.60 -13.41
N LYS A 448 -27.19 -36.57 -13.64
CA LYS A 448 -28.08 -35.56 -13.07
C LYS A 448 -28.86 -36.15 -11.90
N ALA A 449 -28.83 -35.49 -10.76
CA ALA A 449 -29.68 -35.84 -9.63
C ALA A 449 -31.16 -35.57 -9.97
N VAL A 450 -32.02 -36.57 -9.75
CA VAL A 450 -33.45 -36.51 -10.11
C VAL A 450 -34.38 -36.69 -8.92
N SER A 451 -33.85 -37.10 -7.76
CA SER A 451 -34.60 -37.13 -6.51
C SER A 451 -33.69 -36.94 -5.30
N TYR A 452 -34.28 -36.38 -4.25
CA TYR A 452 -33.63 -36.04 -2.99
C TYR A 452 -34.49 -36.50 -1.82
N ASP A 453 -33.89 -36.66 -0.64
CA ASP A 453 -34.63 -36.82 0.61
C ASP A 453 -35.03 -35.46 1.22
N SER A 454 -35.64 -35.49 2.42
CA SER A 454 -36.12 -34.28 3.10
C SER A 454 -35.01 -33.30 3.49
N GLU A 455 -33.76 -33.78 3.58
CA GLU A 455 -32.58 -32.98 3.93
C GLU A 455 -31.81 -32.55 2.67
N GLY A 456 -32.33 -32.80 1.46
CA GLY A 456 -31.71 -32.42 0.19
C GLY A 456 -30.58 -33.36 -0.25
N ARG A 457 -30.42 -34.53 0.38
CA ARG A 457 -29.41 -35.52 -0.05
C ARG A 457 -29.93 -36.31 -1.25
N MET A 458 -29.07 -36.49 -2.25
CA MET A 458 -29.42 -37.15 -3.51
C MET A 458 -29.80 -38.61 -3.30
N LEU A 459 -31.00 -39.02 -3.71
CA LEU A 459 -31.49 -40.41 -3.65
C LEU A 459 -31.32 -41.16 -4.98
N ARG A 460 -31.37 -40.44 -6.11
CA ARG A 460 -31.22 -41.02 -7.45
C ARG A 460 -30.55 -40.03 -8.41
N ALA A 461 -29.65 -40.53 -9.23
CA ALA A 461 -29.06 -39.77 -10.32
C ALA A 461 -28.98 -40.57 -11.62
N GLU A 462 -29.30 -39.95 -12.76
CA GLU A 462 -29.40 -40.61 -14.06
C GLU A 462 -28.34 -40.07 -15.02
N ALA A 463 -27.70 -40.95 -15.78
CA ALA A 463 -26.73 -40.54 -16.79
C ALA A 463 -27.44 -39.80 -17.94
N GLU A 464 -26.92 -38.66 -18.37
CA GLU A 464 -27.58 -37.86 -19.41
C GLU A 464 -27.57 -38.54 -20.79
N SER A 465 -26.54 -39.34 -21.06
CA SER A 465 -26.31 -39.96 -22.37
C SER A 465 -26.60 -41.46 -22.42
N TYR A 466 -26.98 -42.07 -21.29
CA TYR A 466 -27.13 -43.52 -21.17
C TYR A 466 -28.26 -43.89 -20.20
N PRO A 467 -28.90 -45.06 -20.33
CA PRO A 467 -29.96 -45.49 -19.42
C PRO A 467 -29.41 -46.03 -18.07
N PHE A 468 -28.26 -45.52 -17.61
CA PHE A 468 -27.64 -45.91 -16.35
C PHE A 468 -28.06 -44.95 -15.24
N PHE A 469 -28.18 -45.45 -14.03
CA PHE A 469 -28.46 -44.60 -12.88
C PHE A 469 -27.77 -45.11 -11.62
N TYR A 470 -27.60 -44.19 -10.68
CA TYR A 470 -27.24 -44.48 -9.31
C TYR A 470 -28.45 -44.30 -8.38
N THR A 471 -28.52 -45.11 -7.33
CA THR A 471 -29.41 -44.86 -6.18
C THR A 471 -28.61 -44.90 -4.89
N TYR A 472 -29.01 -44.08 -3.93
CA TYR A 472 -28.27 -43.84 -2.69
C TYR A 472 -29.20 -44.05 -1.48
N THR A 473 -28.65 -44.65 -0.43
CA THR A 473 -29.35 -44.89 0.83
C THR A 473 -28.52 -44.35 1.98
N TYR A 474 -29.16 -43.60 2.86
CA TYR A 474 -28.53 -42.97 4.02
C TYR A 474 -29.04 -43.56 5.34
N ASP A 475 -28.22 -43.51 6.39
CA ASP A 475 -28.68 -43.83 7.75
C ASP A 475 -29.38 -42.64 8.43
N GLU A 476 -29.85 -42.84 9.66
CA GLU A 476 -30.55 -41.81 10.46
C GLU A 476 -29.67 -40.58 10.76
N ASN A 477 -28.34 -40.72 10.71
CA ASN A 477 -27.39 -39.63 10.88
C ASN A 477 -27.01 -38.98 9.53
N GLY A 478 -27.61 -39.42 8.43
CA GLY A 478 -27.36 -38.89 7.09
C GLY A 478 -26.10 -39.40 6.40
N ARG A 479 -25.48 -40.46 6.91
CA ARG A 479 -24.28 -41.06 6.29
C ARG A 479 -24.68 -42.03 5.18
N LEU A 480 -23.97 -42.00 4.06
CA LEU A 480 -24.23 -42.87 2.91
C LEU A 480 -23.91 -44.34 3.24
N ILE A 481 -24.90 -45.18 3.44
CA ILE A 481 -24.68 -46.60 3.79
C ILE A 481 -24.68 -47.53 2.58
N SER A 482 -25.37 -47.16 1.49
CA SER A 482 -25.40 -47.96 0.26
C SER A 482 -25.47 -47.07 -0.97
N ARG A 483 -24.72 -47.44 -2.02
CA ARG A 483 -24.83 -46.88 -3.37
C ARG A 483 -24.96 -48.02 -4.36
N ASN A 484 -26.01 -47.99 -5.17
CA ASN A 484 -26.23 -48.95 -6.25
C ASN A 484 -26.06 -48.29 -7.62
N TRP A 485 -25.46 -49.01 -8.57
CA TRP A 485 -25.35 -48.62 -9.97
C TRP A 485 -26.05 -49.67 -10.84
N ASP A 486 -27.02 -49.24 -11.65
CA ASP A 486 -27.76 -50.13 -12.55
C ASP A 486 -27.16 -50.09 -13.97
N GLY A 487 -26.09 -50.85 -14.15
CA GLY A 487 -25.48 -51.10 -15.46
C GLY A 487 -26.10 -52.30 -16.16
N VAL A 488 -26.29 -52.21 -17.48
CA VAL A 488 -27.00 -53.20 -18.32
C VAL A 488 -26.46 -54.63 -18.20
N ASP A 489 -25.17 -54.82 -17.86
CA ASP A 489 -24.53 -56.14 -17.81
C ASP A 489 -23.93 -56.52 -16.44
N THR A 490 -23.64 -55.53 -15.59
CA THR A 490 -22.96 -55.74 -14.30
C THR A 490 -23.42 -54.71 -13.25
N PRO A 491 -24.65 -54.80 -12.71
CA PRO A 491 -25.05 -53.92 -11.63
C PRO A 491 -24.11 -54.07 -10.44
N GLU A 492 -23.87 -52.97 -9.74
CA GLU A 492 -22.94 -52.88 -8.62
C GLU A 492 -23.66 -52.34 -7.39
N GLU A 493 -23.50 -53.00 -6.24
CA GLU A 493 -23.84 -52.46 -4.93
C GLU A 493 -22.56 -52.16 -4.15
N VAL A 494 -22.48 -50.99 -3.51
CA VAL A 494 -21.41 -50.65 -2.57
C VAL A 494 -22.01 -50.32 -1.21
N LEU A 495 -21.59 -51.05 -0.18
CA LEU A 495 -21.95 -50.81 1.21
C LEU A 495 -20.79 -50.13 1.94
N TYR A 496 -21.07 -49.10 2.74
CA TYR A 496 -20.06 -48.34 3.48
C TYR A 496 -20.17 -48.58 4.98
N THR A 497 -19.02 -48.56 5.64
CA THR A 497 -18.89 -48.68 7.10
C THR A 497 -18.11 -47.49 7.64
N TYR A 498 -18.42 -47.08 8.86
CA TYR A 498 -17.92 -45.84 9.45
C TYR A 498 -17.31 -46.08 10.84
N ASP A 499 -16.39 -45.21 11.25
CA ASP A 499 -15.95 -45.12 12.65
C ASP A 499 -16.84 -44.17 13.48
N ASP A 500 -16.54 -44.07 14.77
CA ASP A 500 -17.27 -43.20 15.71
C ASP A 500 -17.13 -41.70 15.40
N SER A 501 -16.13 -41.32 14.59
CA SER A 501 -15.94 -39.96 14.09
C SER A 501 -16.65 -39.71 12.76
N GLY A 502 -17.41 -40.69 12.25
CA GLY A 502 -18.13 -40.58 10.99
C GLY A 502 -17.29 -40.74 9.73
N ARG A 503 -16.04 -41.22 9.83
CA ARG A 503 -15.15 -41.47 8.68
C ARG A 503 -15.38 -42.86 8.12
N ILE A 504 -15.29 -43.02 6.80
CA ILE A 504 -15.48 -44.32 6.15
C ILE A 504 -14.29 -45.22 6.47
N THR A 505 -14.50 -46.37 7.10
CA THR A 505 -13.42 -47.32 7.45
C THR A 505 -13.26 -48.42 6.41
N SER A 506 -14.34 -48.84 5.78
CA SER A 506 -14.31 -49.78 4.65
C SER A 506 -15.51 -49.64 3.74
N SER A 507 -15.36 -50.12 2.50
CA SER A 507 -16.47 -50.36 1.59
C SER A 507 -16.46 -51.79 1.07
N LYS A 508 -17.65 -52.39 0.94
CA LYS A 508 -17.84 -53.69 0.32
C LYS A 508 -18.61 -53.51 -0.99
N ARG A 509 -17.95 -53.80 -2.11
CA ARG A 509 -18.53 -53.79 -3.45
C ARG A 509 -18.96 -55.19 -3.88
N THR A 510 -20.18 -55.33 -4.36
CA THR A 510 -20.74 -56.55 -4.93
C THR A 510 -21.13 -56.29 -6.39
N ASN A 511 -20.46 -56.95 -7.33
CA ASN A 511 -20.82 -56.92 -8.75
C ASN A 511 -21.67 -58.14 -9.09
N TYR A 512 -22.82 -57.93 -9.72
CA TYR A 512 -23.72 -58.99 -10.16
C TYR A 512 -23.50 -59.28 -11.63
N MET A 513 -23.02 -60.48 -11.97
CA MET A 513 -22.66 -60.81 -13.35
C MET A 513 -23.85 -61.45 -14.09
N SER A 514 -23.91 -61.27 -15.41
CA SER A 514 -24.98 -61.78 -16.29
C SER A 514 -25.23 -63.30 -16.22
N LEU A 515 -24.28 -64.10 -15.72
CA LEU A 515 -24.39 -65.54 -15.51
C LEU A 515 -24.89 -65.92 -14.09
N GLY A 516 -25.33 -64.96 -13.27
CA GLY A 516 -25.96 -65.19 -11.96
C GLY A 516 -25.00 -65.43 -10.80
N TYR A 517 -23.69 -65.21 -10.98
CA TYR A 517 -22.71 -65.20 -9.89
C TYR A 517 -22.33 -63.78 -9.47
N THR A 518 -21.81 -63.62 -8.26
CA THR A 518 -21.35 -62.33 -7.72
C THR A 518 -19.84 -62.30 -7.53
N ILE A 519 -19.25 -61.11 -7.68
CA ILE A 519 -17.86 -60.83 -7.31
C ILE A 519 -17.87 -59.79 -6.20
N GLU A 520 -17.31 -60.15 -5.05
CA GLU A 520 -17.20 -59.26 -3.89
C GLU A 520 -15.77 -58.75 -3.73
N HIS A 521 -15.63 -57.46 -3.46
CA HIS A 521 -14.36 -56.82 -3.14
C HIS A 521 -14.55 -55.90 -1.93
N THR A 522 -13.69 -56.03 -0.92
CA THR A 522 -13.68 -55.14 0.25
C THR A 522 -12.44 -54.27 0.23
N SER A 523 -12.60 -52.97 0.42
CA SER A 523 -11.51 -52.00 0.51
C SER A 523 -11.50 -51.36 1.90
N TYR A 524 -10.32 -51.30 2.53
CA TYR A 524 -10.14 -50.62 3.81
C TYR A 524 -9.50 -49.24 3.61
N TYR A 525 -9.94 -48.25 4.38
CA TYR A 525 -9.51 -46.86 4.27
C TYR A 525 -8.74 -46.41 5.51
N GLY A 526 -7.53 -45.91 5.29
CA GLY A 526 -6.64 -45.34 6.29
C GLY A 526 -6.60 -43.82 6.20
N TYR A 527 -6.31 -43.17 7.32
CA TYR A 527 -6.22 -41.72 7.41
C TYR A 527 -4.90 -41.30 8.05
N ILE A 528 -4.32 -40.22 7.54
CA ILE A 528 -3.22 -39.48 8.17
C ILE A 528 -3.65 -38.04 8.42
N ASP A 529 -3.07 -37.38 9.42
CA ASP A 529 -3.21 -35.93 9.58
C ASP A 529 -2.30 -35.17 8.59
N GLU A 530 -2.38 -33.85 8.63
CA GLU A 530 -1.60 -32.94 7.80
C GLU A 530 -0.08 -33.07 8.00
N ASN A 531 0.35 -33.50 9.18
CA ASN A 531 1.76 -33.74 9.53
C ASN A 531 2.23 -35.15 9.17
N GLY A 532 1.35 -35.99 8.61
CA GLY A 532 1.63 -37.37 8.25
C GLY A 532 1.50 -38.38 9.39
N THR A 533 0.95 -37.97 10.54
CA THR A 533 0.67 -38.88 11.65
C THR A 533 -0.44 -39.85 11.26
N VAL A 534 -0.20 -41.14 11.43
CA VAL A 534 -1.21 -42.17 11.11
C VAL A 534 -2.34 -42.15 12.13
N LEU A 535 -3.55 -41.83 11.67
CA LEU A 535 -4.79 -41.86 12.44
C LEU A 535 -5.45 -43.24 12.36
N SER A 536 -5.42 -43.88 11.19
CA SER A 536 -5.86 -45.26 10.98
C SER A 536 -5.15 -45.90 9.77
N LYS A 537 -5.16 -47.24 9.70
CA LYS A 537 -4.55 -47.99 8.59
C LYS A 537 -5.61 -48.59 7.69
N GLY A 538 -5.34 -48.60 6.40
CA GLY A 538 -6.15 -49.25 5.37
C GLY A 538 -5.34 -49.48 4.10
N ASP A 539 -5.96 -50.07 3.08
CA ASP A 539 -5.34 -50.32 1.78
C ASP A 539 -5.17 -49.04 0.96
N SER A 540 -6.10 -48.09 1.12
CA SER A 540 -6.05 -46.75 0.54
C SER A 540 -5.89 -45.71 1.64
N THR A 541 -5.01 -44.73 1.47
CA THR A 541 -4.71 -43.72 2.49
C THR A 541 -5.22 -42.34 2.06
N TYR A 542 -5.87 -41.64 2.96
CA TYR A 542 -6.35 -40.28 2.77
C TYR A 542 -5.67 -39.34 3.77
N GLN A 543 -5.38 -38.13 3.32
CA GLN A 543 -4.83 -37.08 4.18
C GLN A 543 -5.96 -36.15 4.62
N ILE A 544 -6.05 -35.91 5.93
CA ILE A 544 -6.92 -34.91 6.55
C ILE A 544 -6.09 -33.66 6.79
N GLY A 545 -6.61 -32.49 6.44
CA GLY A 545 -5.94 -31.22 6.67
C GLY A 545 -6.92 -30.04 6.69
N TRP A 546 -6.38 -28.84 6.90
CA TRP A 546 -7.20 -27.62 6.96
C TRP A 546 -7.79 -27.25 5.59
N ILE A 547 -9.06 -26.87 5.61
CA ILE A 547 -9.76 -26.15 4.56
C ILE A 547 -10.20 -24.79 5.09
N TYR A 548 -10.29 -23.79 4.21
CA TYR A 548 -10.78 -22.45 4.53
C TYR A 548 -12.10 -22.18 3.81
N VAL A 549 -13.17 -21.95 4.56
CA VAL A 549 -14.56 -21.87 4.07
C VAL A 549 -15.23 -20.59 4.61
N PRO A 550 -14.95 -19.43 4.00
CA PRO A 550 -15.37 -18.13 4.54
C PRO A 550 -16.89 -17.93 4.56
N ASN A 551 -17.65 -18.71 3.78
CA ASN A 551 -19.10 -18.60 3.64
C ASN A 551 -19.85 -19.79 4.24
N ALA A 552 -19.20 -20.64 5.02
CA ALA A 552 -19.86 -21.74 5.72
C ALA A 552 -21.00 -21.21 6.61
N LYS A 553 -22.23 -21.66 6.36
CA LYS A 553 -23.39 -21.31 7.18
C LYS A 553 -23.22 -21.94 8.57
N ARG A 554 -23.15 -21.11 9.60
CA ARG A 554 -23.08 -21.53 11.01
C ARG A 554 -24.43 -21.96 11.57
#